data_AF-A0A972CN97-F1
#
_entry.id   AF-A0A972CN97-F1
#
_cell.length_a   1.000
_cell.length_b   1.000
_cell.length_c   1.000
_cell.angle_alpha   90.00
_cell.angle_beta   90.00
_cell.angle_gamma   90.00
#
_symmetry.space_group_name_H-M   'P 1'
#
loop_
_entity.id
_entity.type
_entity.pdbx_description
1 polymer ?
#
loop_
_entity_poly.entity_id
_entity_poly.type
_entity_poly.pdbx_seq_one_letter_code
_entity_poly.pdbx_strand_id
1 'polypeptide(L)'
;MPISGIGKINPRSQFGYTLFEVLAVLILIAAVGLLVFPGFQGGEEKVYLNQIAGLMQADFQMARDEAICGKTEIVAAFTENGYRFEIGEIEIQRVFDRFDFRWDLPAEAELPDPSAPNETVSDVEQSEADDGYDNYGENEDNENGAEGGDALVLEAEKAVFFELTFKSDGSYPETSLTCATRRYTGKFELKEDGSVIWNYAKK
;
A
#
# COMPACT_ATOMS: atom_id res chain seq x y z
N MET A 1 15.30 -87.59 -34.59
CA MET A 1 16.29 -86.99 -33.69
C MET A 1 15.99 -85.50 -33.57
N PRO A 2 15.70 -84.97 -32.38
CA PRO A 2 15.49 -83.53 -32.18
C PRO A 2 16.82 -82.82 -31.93
N ILE A 3 17.00 -81.62 -32.49
CA ILE A 3 18.11 -80.72 -32.19
C ILE A 3 17.54 -79.55 -31.39
N SER A 4 17.89 -79.48 -30.11
CA SER A 4 17.65 -78.33 -29.24
C SER A 4 18.47 -77.13 -29.71
N GLY A 5 17.79 -76.06 -30.13
CA GLY A 5 18.38 -74.74 -30.33
C GLY A 5 18.07 -73.84 -29.14
N ILE A 6 19.00 -73.76 -28.19
CA ILE A 6 18.96 -72.82 -27.06
C ILE A 6 19.52 -71.47 -27.53
N GLY A 7 18.69 -70.42 -27.45
CA GLY A 7 19.05 -69.12 -26.88
C GLY A 7 19.95 -68.15 -27.67
N LYS A 8 19.38 -67.00 -28.03
CA LYS A 8 20.02 -65.69 -27.80
C LYS A 8 18.93 -64.66 -27.53
N ILE A 9 18.52 -64.56 -26.27
CA ILE A 9 17.68 -63.45 -25.80
C ILE A 9 18.68 -62.33 -25.49
N ASN A 10 18.71 -61.29 -26.33
CA ASN A 10 19.49 -60.10 -26.03
C ASN A 10 18.93 -59.49 -24.73
N PRO A 11 19.74 -59.31 -23.67
CA PRO A 11 19.29 -58.57 -22.51
C PRO A 11 19.06 -57.13 -22.97
N ARG A 12 17.79 -56.71 -23.03
CA ARG A 12 17.45 -55.29 -23.04
C ARG A 12 18.06 -54.71 -21.77
N SER A 13 19.02 -53.80 -21.92
CA SER A 13 19.59 -53.03 -20.82
C SER A 13 18.45 -52.26 -20.13
N GLN A 14 17.94 -52.80 -19.03
CA GLN A 14 17.23 -52.02 -18.04
C GLN A 14 18.28 -51.11 -17.40
N PHE A 15 18.44 -49.91 -17.98
CA PHE A 15 19.23 -48.84 -17.38
C PHE A 15 18.57 -48.48 -16.05
N GLY A 16 19.16 -48.92 -14.96
CA GLY A 16 18.85 -48.40 -13.64
C GLY A 16 19.29 -46.95 -13.60
N TYR A 17 18.35 -46.03 -13.43
CA TYR A 17 18.66 -44.63 -13.17
C TYR A 17 19.61 -44.58 -11.97
N THR A 18 20.82 -44.09 -12.19
CA THR A 18 21.77 -43.95 -11.10
C THR A 18 21.25 -42.87 -10.14
N LEU A 19 21.45 -43.05 -8.83
CA LEU A 19 20.98 -42.08 -7.82
C LEU A 19 21.50 -40.66 -8.10
N PHE A 20 22.68 -40.54 -8.72
CA PHE A 20 23.25 -39.29 -9.18
C PHE A 20 22.46 -38.62 -10.31
N GLU A 21 21.87 -39.38 -11.23
CA GLU A 21 21.06 -38.84 -12.32
C GLU A 21 19.76 -38.25 -11.79
N VAL A 22 19.09 -38.96 -10.87
CA VAL A 22 17.88 -38.44 -10.20
C VAL A 22 18.21 -37.17 -9.40
N LEU A 23 19.34 -37.15 -8.69
CA LEU A 23 19.80 -35.97 -7.96
C LEU A 23 20.10 -34.80 -8.90
N ALA A 24 20.76 -35.05 -10.02
CA ALA A 24 21.06 -34.02 -11.02
C ALA A 24 19.78 -33.42 -11.62
N VAL A 25 18.78 -34.24 -11.90
CA VAL A 25 17.46 -33.76 -12.39
C VAL A 25 16.77 -32.91 -11.33
N LEU A 26 16.78 -33.31 -10.06
CA LEU A 26 16.19 -32.51 -8.98
C LEU A 26 16.89 -31.15 -8.80
N ILE A 27 18.22 -31.12 -8.84
CA ILE A 27 18.99 -29.88 -8.78
C ILE A 27 18.67 -28.98 -9.98
N LEU A 28 18.54 -29.57 -11.18
CA LEU A 28 18.20 -28.83 -12.38
C LEU A 28 16.79 -28.24 -12.31
N ILE A 29 15.81 -28.99 -11.82
CA ILE A 29 14.44 -28.49 -11.61
C ILE A 29 14.44 -27.35 -10.58
N ALA A 30 15.18 -27.50 -9.47
CA ALA A 30 15.30 -26.45 -8.46
C ALA A 30 15.98 -25.20 -9.02
N ALA A 31 17.04 -25.35 -9.82
CA ALA A 31 17.74 -24.24 -10.47
C ALA A 31 16.84 -23.52 -11.48
N VAL A 32 16.09 -24.26 -12.30
CA VAL A 32 15.10 -23.68 -13.22
C VAL A 32 13.99 -22.96 -12.44
N GLY A 33 13.50 -23.55 -11.35
CA GLY A 33 12.51 -22.92 -10.47
C GLY A 33 13.00 -21.60 -9.87
N LEU A 34 14.25 -21.56 -9.40
CA LEU A 34 14.88 -20.35 -8.87
C LEU A 34 15.05 -19.25 -9.93
N LEU A 35 15.35 -19.62 -11.18
CA LEU A 35 15.50 -18.66 -12.28
C LEU A 35 14.16 -18.06 -12.73
N VAL A 36 13.04 -18.77 -12.58
CA VAL A 36 11.71 -18.29 -12.99
C VAL A 36 11.05 -17.41 -11.92
N PHE A 37 11.38 -17.62 -10.64
CA PHE A 37 10.79 -16.91 -9.51
C PHE A 37 10.86 -15.37 -9.53
N PRO A 38 11.98 -14.71 -9.93
CA PRO A 38 12.05 -13.25 -9.87
C PRO A 38 11.10 -12.52 -10.86
N GLY A 39 10.65 -13.20 -11.92
CA GLY A 39 9.73 -12.63 -12.91
C GLY A 39 8.28 -12.50 -12.44
N PHE A 40 7.82 -13.39 -11.54
CA PHE A 40 6.41 -13.46 -11.14
C PHE A 40 6.01 -12.35 -10.15
N GLN A 41 6.88 -12.01 -9.21
CA GLN A 41 6.54 -11.07 -8.14
C GLN A 41 6.18 -9.65 -8.66
N GLY A 42 6.69 -9.22 -9.81
CA GLY A 42 6.34 -7.91 -10.38
C GLY A 42 4.95 -7.87 -11.00
N GLY A 43 4.49 -9.01 -11.54
CA GLY A 43 3.16 -9.12 -12.12
C GLY A 43 2.06 -9.10 -11.06
N GLU A 44 2.28 -9.81 -9.95
CA GLU A 44 1.32 -9.88 -8.84
C GLU A 44 1.06 -8.51 -8.21
N GLU A 45 2.11 -7.73 -7.95
CA GLU A 45 2.00 -6.38 -7.38
C GLU A 45 1.21 -5.43 -8.30
N LYS A 46 1.46 -5.50 -9.61
CA LYS A 46 0.70 -4.72 -10.60
C LYS A 46 -0.78 -5.14 -10.63
N VAL A 47 -1.07 -6.44 -10.58
CA VAL A 47 -2.47 -6.94 -10.56
C VAL A 47 -3.16 -6.47 -9.29
N TYR A 48 -2.48 -6.53 -8.15
CA TYR A 48 -2.99 -6.04 -6.87
C TYR A 48 -3.30 -4.54 -6.91
N LEU A 49 -2.43 -3.71 -7.48
CA LEU A 49 -2.68 -2.27 -7.61
C LEU A 49 -3.86 -1.94 -8.53
N ASN A 50 -4.05 -2.70 -9.61
CA ASN A 50 -5.25 -2.59 -10.44
C ASN A 50 -6.52 -3.01 -9.69
N GLN A 51 -6.43 -4.03 -8.82
CA GLN A 51 -7.55 -4.44 -7.97
C GLN A 51 -7.91 -3.34 -6.97
N ILE A 52 -6.91 -2.66 -6.38
CA ILE A 52 -7.15 -1.48 -5.53
C ILE A 52 -7.89 -0.39 -6.32
N ALA A 53 -7.46 -0.09 -7.54
CA ALA A 53 -8.14 0.87 -8.41
C ALA A 53 -9.63 0.52 -8.60
N GLY A 54 -9.90 -0.75 -8.91
CA GLY A 54 -11.27 -1.23 -9.14
C GLY A 54 -12.14 -1.22 -7.88
N LEU A 55 -11.59 -1.60 -6.73
CA LEU A 55 -12.29 -1.53 -5.44
C LEU A 55 -12.61 -0.08 -5.08
N MET A 56 -11.62 0.79 -5.20
CA MET A 56 -11.78 2.22 -4.94
C MET A 56 -12.82 2.83 -5.86
N GLN A 57 -12.80 2.51 -7.16
CA GLN A 57 -13.82 2.97 -8.09
C GLN A 57 -15.24 2.54 -7.66
N ALA A 58 -15.42 1.27 -7.28
CA ALA A 58 -16.71 0.75 -6.86
C ALA A 58 -17.21 1.41 -5.56
N ASP A 59 -16.34 1.54 -4.56
CA ASP A 59 -16.67 2.15 -3.27
C ASP A 59 -16.99 3.66 -3.45
N PHE A 60 -16.27 4.36 -4.34
CA PHE A 60 -16.54 5.76 -4.68
C PHE A 60 -17.87 5.97 -5.41
N GLN A 61 -18.21 5.09 -6.34
CA GLN A 61 -19.50 5.14 -7.02
C GLN A 61 -20.64 4.90 -6.02
N MET A 62 -20.48 3.94 -5.11
CA MET A 62 -21.44 3.69 -4.05
C MET A 62 -21.61 4.91 -3.12
N ALA A 63 -20.51 5.53 -2.68
CA ALA A 63 -20.56 6.73 -1.85
C ALA A 63 -21.26 7.89 -2.58
N ARG A 64 -20.97 8.09 -3.87
CA ARG A 64 -21.64 9.11 -4.69
C ARG A 64 -23.14 8.85 -4.82
N ASP A 65 -23.54 7.62 -5.13
CA ASP A 65 -24.94 7.26 -5.31
C ASP A 65 -25.72 7.44 -3.99
N GLU A 66 -25.12 7.11 -2.85
CA GLU A 66 -25.74 7.33 -1.55
C GLU A 66 -25.81 8.82 -1.18
N ALA A 67 -24.77 9.61 -1.48
CA ALA A 67 -24.81 11.06 -1.25
C ALA A 67 -25.99 11.72 -1.99
N ILE A 68 -26.24 11.30 -3.23
CA ILE A 68 -27.37 11.76 -4.05
C ILE A 68 -28.71 11.27 -3.47
N CYS A 69 -28.82 9.98 -3.16
CA CYS A 69 -30.06 9.36 -2.68
C CYS A 69 -30.47 9.89 -1.31
N GLY A 70 -29.52 9.91 -0.37
CA GLY A 70 -29.71 10.38 1.00
C GLY A 70 -29.77 11.89 1.11
N LYS A 71 -29.27 12.63 0.11
CA LYS A 71 -29.02 14.09 0.17
C LYS A 71 -28.17 14.46 1.38
N THR A 72 -27.17 13.63 1.65
CA THR A 72 -26.25 13.82 2.78
C THR A 72 -24.83 13.94 2.26
N GLU A 73 -24.00 14.65 3.01
CA GLU A 73 -22.57 14.71 2.73
C GLU A 73 -21.90 13.46 3.29
N ILE A 74 -21.00 12.87 2.51
CA ILE A 74 -20.23 11.68 2.90
C ILE A 74 -18.76 12.08 2.92
N VAL A 75 -18.05 11.71 3.99
CA VAL A 75 -16.62 11.99 4.15
C VAL A 75 -15.84 10.69 3.98
N ALA A 76 -14.85 10.73 3.09
CA ALA A 76 -13.85 9.68 2.93
C ALA A 76 -12.56 10.10 3.63
N ALA A 77 -12.12 9.32 4.60
CA ALA A 77 -10.91 9.53 5.36
C ALA A 77 -9.81 8.56 4.88
N PHE A 78 -8.67 9.09 4.46
CA PHE A 78 -7.52 8.30 4.02
C PHE A 78 -6.50 8.16 5.14
N THR A 79 -6.02 6.93 5.34
CA THR A 79 -4.93 6.60 6.27
C THR A 79 -3.62 6.40 5.49
N GLU A 80 -2.51 5.98 6.13
CA GLU A 80 -1.27 5.70 5.41
C GLU A 80 -1.41 4.56 4.38
N ASN A 81 -2.24 3.56 4.68
CA ASN A 81 -2.31 2.32 3.89
C ASN A 81 -3.73 1.94 3.47
N GLY A 82 -4.69 2.86 3.54
CA GLY A 82 -6.10 2.53 3.37
C GLY A 82 -7.00 3.73 3.29
N TYR A 83 -8.31 3.48 3.39
CA TYR A 83 -9.32 4.51 3.51
C TYR A 83 -10.56 3.99 4.23
N ARG A 84 -11.37 4.92 4.75
CA ARG A 84 -12.66 4.68 5.36
C ARG A 84 -13.71 5.63 4.78
N PHE A 85 -14.92 5.13 4.57
CA PHE A 85 -16.11 5.93 4.35
C PHE A 85 -17.12 5.70 5.47
N GLU A 86 -17.83 6.75 5.84
CA GLU A 86 -19.02 6.68 6.68
C GLU A 86 -20.23 7.02 5.82
N ILE A 87 -21.02 5.99 5.49
CA ILE A 87 -22.17 6.06 4.57
C ILE A 87 -23.43 5.76 5.37
N GLY A 88 -23.97 6.78 6.04
CA GLY A 88 -25.12 6.60 6.94
C GLY A 88 -24.79 5.67 8.10
N GLU A 89 -25.41 4.48 8.12
CA GLU A 89 -25.13 3.42 9.12
C GLU A 89 -24.09 2.40 8.65
N ILE A 90 -23.63 2.50 7.39
CA ILE A 90 -22.67 1.58 6.79
C ILE A 90 -21.29 2.21 6.84
N GLU A 91 -20.32 1.51 7.41
CA GLU A 91 -18.91 1.86 7.35
C GLU A 91 -18.22 0.98 6.31
N ILE A 92 -17.51 1.61 5.36
CA ILE A 92 -16.62 0.90 4.43
C ILE A 92 -15.19 1.20 4.85
N GLN A 93 -14.48 0.21 5.34
CA GLN A 93 -13.06 0.33 5.69
C GLN A 93 -12.20 -0.61 4.83
N ARG A 94 -11.17 -0.06 4.19
CA ARG A 94 -10.20 -0.82 3.40
C ARG A 94 -8.80 -0.58 3.94
N VAL A 95 -8.07 -1.68 4.17
CA VAL A 95 -6.67 -1.67 4.62
C VAL A 95 -5.85 -2.49 3.63
N PHE A 96 -4.77 -1.91 3.11
CA PHE A 96 -3.86 -2.52 2.14
C PHE A 96 -2.51 -2.79 2.82
N ASP A 97 -2.30 -4.04 3.24
CA ASP A 97 -1.12 -4.47 4.00
C ASP A 97 -0.06 -5.17 3.14
N ARG A 98 -0.31 -5.31 1.83
CA ARG A 98 0.59 -6.00 0.91
C ARG A 98 1.52 -5.04 0.17
N PHE A 99 2.71 -5.54 -0.16
CA PHE A 99 3.71 -4.86 -0.99
C PHE A 99 4.19 -3.51 -0.44
N ASP A 100 4.13 -3.34 0.88
CA ASP A 100 4.48 -2.10 1.57
C ASP A 100 3.73 -0.89 0.98
N PHE A 101 2.45 -1.08 0.65
CA PHE A 101 1.61 -0.03 0.08
C PHE A 101 1.47 1.15 1.05
N ARG A 102 1.76 2.35 0.53
CA ARG A 102 1.62 3.61 1.27
C ARG A 102 1.09 4.70 0.35
N TRP A 103 0.19 5.51 0.87
CA TRP A 103 -0.18 6.78 0.27
C TRP A 103 0.93 7.81 0.53
N ASP A 104 1.37 8.47 -0.53
CA ASP A 104 2.30 9.60 -0.47
C ASP A 104 1.45 10.86 -0.44
N LEU A 105 0.90 11.13 0.75
CA LEU A 105 -0.01 12.23 0.98
C LEU A 105 0.83 13.50 1.11
N PRO A 106 0.38 14.64 0.54
CA PRO A 106 1.09 15.90 0.70
C PRO A 106 1.24 16.13 2.20
N ALA A 107 2.48 16.36 2.66
CA ALA A 107 2.76 16.70 4.04
C ALA A 107 1.74 17.75 4.47
N GLU A 108 0.97 17.42 5.50
CA GLU A 108 -0.07 18.26 6.08
C GLU A 108 0.43 19.70 6.04
N ALA A 109 -0.20 20.54 5.22
CA ALA A 109 0.23 21.92 5.06
C ALA A 109 0.23 22.47 6.47
N GLU A 110 1.43 22.74 7.03
CA GLU A 110 1.59 23.20 8.40
C GLU A 110 0.56 24.29 8.60
N LEU A 111 -0.47 24.00 9.39
CA LEU A 111 -1.51 24.97 9.68
C LEU A 111 -0.75 26.17 10.22
N PRO A 112 -0.91 27.37 9.63
CA PRO A 112 -0.19 28.55 10.09
C PRO A 112 -0.46 28.66 11.58
N ASP A 113 0.61 28.61 12.38
CA ASP A 113 0.51 28.64 13.83
C ASP A 113 -0.44 29.79 14.20
N PRO A 114 -1.59 29.51 14.88
CA PRO A 114 -2.51 30.58 15.27
C PRO A 114 -1.85 31.56 16.26
N SER A 115 -0.67 31.22 16.76
CA SER A 115 0.21 32.06 17.59
C SER A 115 1.21 32.88 16.77
N ALA A 116 1.34 32.64 15.46
CA ALA A 116 2.16 33.47 14.58
C ALA A 116 1.49 34.85 14.48
N PRO A 117 2.16 35.92 14.97
CA PRO A 117 1.63 37.26 14.83
C PRO A 117 1.45 37.55 13.33
N ASN A 118 0.28 38.07 12.98
CA ASN A 118 -0.05 38.50 11.63
C ASN A 118 0.92 39.63 11.23
N GLU A 119 2.07 39.27 10.66
CA GLU A 119 3.06 40.24 10.18
C GLU A 119 2.48 40.98 8.97
N THR A 120 1.81 42.07 9.30
CA THR A 120 1.45 43.11 8.35
C THR A 120 2.77 43.71 7.87
N VAL A 121 3.10 43.47 6.60
CA VAL A 121 4.24 44.06 5.90
C VAL A 121 4.29 45.56 6.18
N SER A 122 5.33 45.99 6.88
CA SER A 122 5.73 47.39 7.01
C SER A 122 7.23 47.43 7.08
N ASP A 123 7.84 47.86 5.97
CA ASP A 123 9.25 48.17 5.84
C ASP A 123 9.69 49.19 6.89
N VAL A 124 10.63 48.84 7.78
CA VAL A 124 11.64 49.77 8.33
C VAL A 124 12.91 48.98 8.72
N GLU A 125 14.05 49.46 8.21
CA GLU A 125 15.41 49.00 8.45
C GLU A 125 15.94 49.22 9.89
N GLN A 126 17.00 48.45 10.21
CA GLN A 126 18.08 48.69 11.21
C GLN A 126 17.72 48.52 12.71
N SER A 127 18.54 47.94 13.58
CA SER A 127 19.96 47.51 13.57
C SER A 127 20.27 46.75 14.87
N GLU A 128 21.24 45.80 14.82
CA GLU A 128 22.21 45.39 15.87
C GLU A 128 21.68 44.96 17.26
N ALA A 129 22.27 44.08 18.07
CA ALA A 129 23.34 43.07 18.06
C ALA A 129 23.29 42.40 19.46
N ASP A 130 23.97 41.26 19.63
CA ASP A 130 24.26 40.58 20.92
C ASP A 130 23.04 39.95 21.62
N ASP A 131 23.11 38.87 22.38
CA ASP A 131 24.17 38.07 22.96
C ASP A 131 23.59 36.68 23.31
N GLY A 132 24.39 35.62 23.17
CA GLY A 132 23.96 34.24 23.38
C GLY A 132 23.84 33.82 24.85
N TYR A 133 23.13 32.73 25.11
CA TYR A 133 23.47 31.71 26.12
C TYR A 133 22.77 30.39 25.81
N ASP A 134 23.53 29.31 26.00
CA ASP A 134 23.14 27.92 25.94
C ASP A 134 22.08 27.55 26.99
N ASN A 135 21.16 26.64 26.66
CA ASN A 135 20.49 25.84 27.69
C ASN A 135 20.26 24.40 27.20
N TYR A 136 21.15 23.51 27.66
CA TYR A 136 20.95 22.08 27.68
C TYR A 136 20.00 21.73 28.83
N GLY A 137 18.90 21.05 28.53
CA GLY A 137 18.01 20.45 29.51
C GLY A 137 17.62 19.05 29.06
N GLU A 138 18.44 18.07 29.46
CA GLU A 138 18.07 16.66 29.57
C GLU A 138 16.76 16.52 30.34
N ASN A 139 15.88 15.62 29.90
CA ASN A 139 15.07 14.86 30.83
C ASN A 139 14.99 13.41 30.35
N GLU A 140 15.51 12.59 31.23
CA GLU A 140 15.65 11.15 31.20
C GLU A 140 14.28 10.46 31.27
N ASP A 141 14.22 9.33 30.58
CA ASP A 141 13.74 8.04 31.06
C ASP A 141 12.46 8.01 31.91
N ASN A 142 11.41 7.47 31.30
CA ASN A 142 10.37 6.78 32.05
C ASN A 142 10.00 5.45 31.34
N GLU A 143 10.88 4.46 31.53
CA GLU A 143 10.51 3.05 31.40
C GLU A 143 9.85 2.59 32.72
N ASN A 144 8.56 2.22 32.65
CA ASN A 144 7.83 1.27 33.51
C ASN A 144 6.41 1.21 32.93
N GLY A 145 5.74 0.09 32.70
CA GLY A 145 5.94 -1.29 33.07
C GLY A 145 4.60 -1.97 32.75
N ALA A 146 4.68 -3.18 32.21
CA ALA A 146 3.59 -3.95 31.63
C ALA A 146 2.35 -4.14 32.53
N GLU A 147 1.16 -3.94 31.96
CA GLU A 147 -0.07 -4.66 32.32
C GLU A 147 -0.97 -4.82 31.08
N GLY A 148 -1.58 -6.00 30.92
CA GLY A 148 -2.83 -6.14 30.15
C GLY A 148 -2.75 -6.73 28.75
N GLY A 149 -2.43 -8.03 28.65
CA GLY A 149 -2.80 -8.82 27.48
C GLY A 149 -4.30 -9.08 27.44
N ASP A 150 -5.04 -8.23 26.74
CA ASP A 150 -6.30 -8.53 25.99
C ASP A 150 -6.92 -7.19 25.53
N ALA A 151 -6.28 -6.55 24.55
CA ALA A 151 -6.84 -5.43 23.79
C ALA A 151 -6.10 -5.29 22.45
N LEU A 152 -6.06 -6.36 21.65
CA LEU A 152 -5.62 -6.31 20.25
C LEU A 152 -6.77 -5.84 19.35
N VAL A 153 -7.44 -4.76 19.77
CA VAL A 153 -8.56 -4.13 19.06
C VAL A 153 -8.53 -2.63 19.43
N LEU A 154 -8.20 -1.79 18.44
CA LEU A 154 -8.47 -0.34 18.37
C LEU A 154 -7.55 0.64 19.13
N GLU A 155 -6.29 0.74 18.74
CA GLU A 155 -5.51 2.00 18.84
C GLU A 155 -4.82 2.36 17.52
N ALA A 156 -5.49 2.09 16.39
CA ALA A 156 -5.22 2.83 15.15
C ALA A 156 -5.95 4.18 15.22
N GLU A 157 -5.75 4.94 16.29
CA GLU A 157 -6.18 6.32 16.35
C GLU A 157 -5.31 7.16 15.42
N LYS A 158 -5.97 7.74 14.42
CA LYS A 158 -5.80 9.14 14.00
C LYS A 158 -4.42 9.54 13.48
N ALA A 159 -4.11 9.07 12.29
CA ALA A 159 -3.66 10.03 11.30
C ALA A 159 -4.60 9.88 10.11
N VAL A 160 -5.72 10.61 10.17
CA VAL A 160 -6.49 10.91 8.97
C VAL A 160 -5.69 11.98 8.27
N PHE A 161 -5.04 11.60 7.19
CA PHE A 161 -4.08 12.47 6.51
C PHE A 161 -4.75 13.29 5.41
N PHE A 162 -5.89 12.82 4.90
CA PHE A 162 -6.63 13.47 3.83
C PHE A 162 -8.10 13.09 3.91
N GLU A 163 -8.96 14.11 3.83
CA GLU A 163 -10.41 13.96 3.78
C GLU A 163 -10.94 14.42 2.43
N LEU A 164 -11.84 13.63 1.85
CA LEU A 164 -12.58 13.98 0.65
C LEU A 164 -14.07 13.97 0.95
N THR A 165 -14.73 15.10 0.70
CA THR A 165 -16.17 15.25 0.94
C THR A 165 -16.95 15.11 -0.37
N PHE A 166 -17.90 14.18 -0.38
CA PHE A 166 -18.94 14.07 -1.39
C PHE A 166 -20.10 14.96 -0.99
N LYS A 167 -20.51 15.87 -1.88
CA LYS A 167 -21.67 16.74 -1.67
C LYS A 167 -22.96 15.96 -1.90
N SER A 168 -24.07 16.50 -1.39
CA SER A 168 -25.42 15.92 -1.56
C SER A 168 -25.89 15.80 -3.02
N ASP A 169 -25.22 16.44 -3.97
CA ASP A 169 -25.47 16.29 -5.42
C ASP A 169 -24.57 15.21 -6.08
N GLY A 170 -23.76 14.53 -5.28
CA GLY A 170 -22.80 13.51 -5.70
C GLY A 170 -21.50 14.06 -6.27
N SER A 171 -21.31 15.38 -6.30
CA SER A 171 -20.06 15.98 -6.74
C SER A 171 -18.99 15.92 -5.65
N TYR A 172 -17.74 15.78 -6.07
CA TYR A 172 -16.55 15.83 -5.22
C TYR A 172 -15.40 16.39 -6.04
N PRO A 173 -14.38 17.02 -5.41
CA PRO A 173 -13.29 17.63 -6.17
C PRO A 173 -12.44 16.54 -6.84
N GLU A 174 -12.06 16.77 -8.11
CA GLU A 174 -11.04 15.95 -8.76
C GLU A 174 -9.78 15.93 -7.90
N THR A 175 -9.34 14.73 -7.56
CA THR A 175 -8.25 14.52 -6.60
C THR A 175 -7.27 13.52 -7.19
N SER A 176 -5.99 13.70 -6.88
CA SER A 176 -4.95 12.74 -7.24
C SER A 176 -4.27 12.25 -5.97
N LEU A 177 -4.36 10.95 -5.71
CA LEU A 177 -3.73 10.30 -4.57
C LEU A 177 -2.46 9.60 -5.02
N THR A 178 -1.32 10.13 -4.61
CA THR A 178 -0.03 9.49 -4.91
C THR A 178 0.11 8.26 -4.02
N CYS A 179 0.60 7.16 -4.57
CA CYS A 179 0.89 5.93 -3.84
C CYS A 179 2.27 5.40 -4.22
N ALA A 180 2.90 4.72 -3.29
CA ALA A 180 4.13 3.99 -3.51
C ALA A 180 4.01 2.57 -2.94
N THR A 181 4.64 1.64 -3.63
CA THR A 181 4.89 0.28 -3.18
C THR A 181 6.37 -0.03 -3.32
N ARG A 182 6.77 -1.27 -3.04
CA ARG A 182 8.15 -1.71 -3.22
C ARG A 182 8.67 -1.50 -4.65
N ARG A 183 7.87 -1.78 -5.69
CA ARG A 183 8.32 -1.74 -7.10
C ARG A 183 7.66 -0.66 -7.95
N TYR A 184 6.61 -0.01 -7.46
CA TYR A 184 5.88 0.98 -8.22
C TYR A 184 5.78 2.30 -7.44
N THR A 185 5.75 3.39 -8.19
CA THR A 185 5.20 4.68 -7.74
C THR A 185 4.11 5.08 -8.72
N GLY A 186 3.07 5.74 -8.24
CA GLY A 186 1.98 6.12 -9.11
C GLY A 186 1.01 7.06 -8.44
N LYS A 187 -0.06 7.37 -9.16
CA LYS A 187 -1.15 8.21 -8.70
C LYS A 187 -2.47 7.58 -9.11
N PHE A 188 -3.41 7.54 -8.19
CA PHE A 188 -4.81 7.28 -8.50
C PHE A 188 -5.47 8.63 -8.77
N GLU A 189 -5.94 8.84 -9.99
CA GLU A 189 -6.71 10.01 -10.38
C GLU A 189 -8.20 9.70 -10.23
N LEU A 190 -8.86 10.45 -9.35
CA LEU A 190 -10.29 10.39 -9.14
C LEU A 190 -10.94 11.51 -9.94
N LYS A 191 -11.81 11.15 -10.87
CA LYS A 191 -12.54 12.09 -11.74
C LYS A 191 -13.94 12.30 -11.22
N GLU A 192 -14.54 13.46 -11.47
CA GLU A 192 -15.91 13.77 -11.03
C GLU A 192 -16.96 12.73 -11.49
N ASP A 193 -16.70 12.04 -12.59
CA ASP A 193 -17.59 11.00 -13.12
C ASP A 193 -17.60 9.70 -12.31
N GLY A 194 -16.78 9.57 -11.26
CA GLY A 194 -16.67 8.32 -10.48
C GLY A 194 -15.61 7.37 -10.99
N SER A 195 -14.88 7.69 -12.07
CA SER A 195 -13.79 6.86 -12.57
C SER A 195 -12.52 7.06 -11.75
N VAL A 196 -11.79 5.95 -11.54
CA VAL A 196 -10.48 5.95 -10.87
C VAL A 196 -9.46 5.40 -11.87
N ILE A 197 -8.48 6.22 -12.21
CA ILE A 197 -7.42 5.86 -13.16
C ILE A 197 -6.11 5.73 -12.40
N TRP A 198 -5.49 4.55 -12.46
CA TRP A 198 -4.17 4.33 -11.86
C TRP A 198 -3.06 4.57 -12.88
N ASN A 199 -2.33 5.68 -12.72
CA ASN A 199 -1.17 6.05 -13.51
C ASN A 199 0.11 5.71 -12.75
N TYR A 200 0.98 4.87 -13.30
CA TYR A 200 2.15 4.36 -12.58
C TYR A 200 3.44 4.37 -13.39
N ALA A 201 4.54 4.43 -12.65
CA ALA A 201 5.90 4.18 -13.11
C ALA A 201 6.50 3.01 -12.31
N LYS A 202 7.31 2.20 -12.97
CA LYS A 202 8.08 1.15 -12.31
C LYS A 202 9.38 1.76 -11.78
N LYS A 203 9.74 1.47 -10.52
CA LYS A 203 11.03 1.84 -9.91
C LYS A 203 12.18 1.04 -10.52
#